data_AF-A0A350BBS2-F1
#
_entry.id   AF-A0A350BBS2-F1
#
_cell.length_a   1.000
_cell.length_b   1.000
_cell.length_c   1.000
_cell.angle_alpha   90.00
_cell.angle_beta   90.00
_cell.angle_gamma   90.00
#
_symmetry.space_group_name_H-M   'P 1'
#
loop_
_entity.id
_entity.type
_entity.pdbx_description
1 polymer ?
#
loop_
_entity_poly.entity_id
_entity_poly.type
_entity_poly.pdbx_seq_one_letter_code
_entity_poly.pdbx_strand_id
1 'polypeptide(L)'
;MKKLKAHFKKFIKYYVLTAFISLNFFIGGQALLSSTSSAEVSGIFSNFLSAFFHAIGPVEAEIVEPETIEISGPDIVIIGQSKRLTPTIAPSDTTDKSVYWTTNNDSVLEVTSGGIVVAKGIGSASIRATTSVSSIYEEILIEVIDFPSVSAFELEETATDIYVGTTVTLTPINVEPELGRLDSITYTSLHPLIASVNEYGVVKGLTNGTATILAMAGSLVNSIDISVTTSPNPVVAPTSLTINGDSEGLIYRYTQLEADFGATIPTDTSVTWLSSDINIARVDNTGKVYGYKFEGNVTITAISNADDSLRNNFDMTFSKVFPTSVTLMPAKTEIIAGQSMNINFSFEPSETYDRQLTWNSSDPSVASISSHGEYGLLTGLKVGMVTITATSVMDENISASVTINVLKASTLNAQQEEDLYMFVRKGLGHYSLFFLDGLLGYLTMFYFLKGKQKQTRYFFVSIGIGFILSLLLEALQLFANGRSPLVTDAIINFSGYLTASIVMYLIFYFVKRSKDKKALASTEQPL
;
A
#
# COMPACT_ATOMS: atom_id res chain seq x y z
N MET A 1 15.91 -58.70 44.20
CA MET A 1 16.03 -58.55 42.72
C MET A 1 14.88 -59.16 41.89
N LYS A 2 14.48 -60.44 42.05
CA LYS A 2 13.36 -61.04 41.27
C LYS A 2 12.00 -60.36 41.48
N LYS A 3 11.64 -59.99 42.72
CA LYS A 3 10.40 -59.24 43.04
C LYS A 3 10.39 -57.82 42.44
N LEU A 4 11.53 -57.13 42.44
CA LEU A 4 11.67 -55.79 41.84
C LEU A 4 11.55 -55.82 40.30
N LYS A 5 12.18 -56.81 39.64
CA LYS A 5 11.99 -57.07 38.19
C LYS A 5 10.53 -57.42 37.84
N ALA A 6 9.84 -58.17 38.70
CA ALA A 6 8.43 -58.51 38.50
C ALA A 6 7.50 -57.29 38.69
N HIS A 7 7.80 -56.41 39.65
CA HIS A 7 7.06 -55.16 39.87
C HIS A 7 7.27 -54.16 38.72
N PHE A 8 8.52 -53.97 38.29
CA PHE A 8 8.88 -53.09 37.17
C PHE A 8 8.21 -53.53 35.86
N LYS A 9 8.19 -54.84 35.58
CA LYS A 9 7.51 -55.42 34.40
C LYS A 9 5.99 -55.29 34.45
N LYS A 10 5.40 -55.13 35.65
CA LYS A 10 3.95 -54.93 35.85
C LYS A 10 3.52 -53.47 35.61
N PHE A 11 4.42 -52.51 35.87
CA PHE A 11 4.13 -51.07 35.74
C PHE A 11 4.56 -50.44 34.43
N ILE A 12 5.51 -51.03 33.69
CA ILE A 12 6.01 -50.47 32.42
C ILE A 12 4.89 -50.17 31.40
N LYS A 13 3.83 -51.00 31.36
CA LYS A 13 2.68 -50.76 30.48
C LYS A 13 1.92 -49.47 30.81
N TYR A 14 1.84 -49.11 32.09
CA TYR A 14 1.17 -47.89 32.53
C TYR A 14 2.06 -46.67 32.28
N TYR A 15 3.38 -46.78 32.46
CA TYR A 15 4.30 -45.70 32.09
C TYR A 15 4.26 -45.38 30.60
N VAL A 16 4.28 -46.40 29.73
CA VAL A 16 4.16 -46.20 28.27
C VAL A 16 2.81 -45.58 27.91
N LEU A 17 1.71 -46.06 28.52
CA LEU A 17 0.38 -45.50 28.30
C LEU A 17 0.30 -44.03 28.75
N THR A 18 0.84 -43.70 29.93
CA THR A 18 0.87 -42.31 30.44
C THR A 18 1.71 -41.42 29.54
N ALA A 19 2.85 -41.90 29.05
CA ALA A 19 3.67 -41.16 28.10
C ALA A 19 2.93 -40.92 26.77
N PHE A 20 2.25 -41.93 26.24
CA PHE A 20 1.44 -41.83 25.03
C PHE A 20 0.30 -40.81 25.18
N ILE A 21 -0.45 -40.88 26.28
CA ILE A 21 -1.56 -39.95 26.57
C ILE A 21 -1.02 -38.53 26.76
N SER A 22 0.05 -38.36 27.56
CA SER A 22 0.61 -37.03 27.84
C SER A 22 1.14 -36.36 26.56
N LEU A 23 1.76 -37.14 25.68
CA LEU A 23 2.22 -36.65 24.39
C LEU A 23 1.03 -36.22 23.50
N ASN A 24 -0.04 -37.00 23.44
CA ASN A 24 -1.25 -36.62 22.68
C ASN A 24 -1.96 -35.38 23.26
N PHE A 25 -1.99 -35.22 24.59
CA PHE A 25 -2.48 -33.98 25.21
C PHE A 25 -1.60 -32.78 24.85
N PHE A 26 -0.28 -32.95 24.84
CA PHE A 26 0.64 -31.91 24.40
C PHE A 26 0.42 -31.53 22.93
N ILE A 27 0.34 -32.51 22.03
CA ILE A 27 0.09 -32.28 20.60
C ILE A 27 -1.28 -31.60 20.39
N GLY A 28 -2.33 -32.08 21.07
CA GLY A 28 -3.67 -31.48 20.99
C GLY A 28 -3.71 -30.05 21.54
N GLY A 29 -2.96 -29.77 22.61
CA GLY A 29 -2.81 -28.41 23.14
C GLY A 29 -2.12 -27.47 22.13
N GLN A 30 -1.10 -27.95 21.41
CA GLN A 30 -0.42 -27.19 20.35
C GLN A 30 -1.33 -26.94 19.13
N ALA A 31 -2.20 -27.90 18.80
CA ALA A 31 -3.18 -27.74 17.72
C ALA A 31 -4.22 -26.63 18.01
N LEU A 32 -4.52 -26.38 19.30
CA LEU A 32 -5.47 -25.36 19.75
C LEU A 32 -4.88 -23.95 19.90
N LEU A 33 -3.56 -23.78 19.76
CA LEU A 33 -2.94 -22.46 19.76
C LEU A 33 -3.36 -21.64 18.54
N SER A 34 -3.47 -20.32 18.70
CA SER A 34 -3.69 -19.39 17.59
C SER A 34 -2.61 -19.52 16.51
N SER A 35 -2.92 -19.12 15.27
CA SER A 35 -1.95 -19.15 14.17
C SER A 35 -0.66 -18.38 14.50
N THR A 36 -0.78 -17.22 15.15
CA THR A 36 0.35 -16.40 15.63
C THR A 36 1.16 -17.12 16.71
N SER A 37 0.54 -17.58 17.80
CA SER A 37 1.28 -18.21 18.91
C SER A 37 1.95 -19.52 18.49
N SER A 38 1.34 -20.27 17.58
CA SER A 38 1.96 -21.48 17.07
C SER A 38 3.04 -21.21 16.02
N ALA A 39 2.91 -20.13 15.24
CA ALA A 39 4.00 -19.66 14.38
C ALA A 39 5.22 -19.25 15.22
N GLU A 40 5.03 -18.64 16.39
CA GLU A 40 6.15 -18.30 17.29
C GLU A 40 6.87 -19.55 17.83
N VAL A 41 6.13 -20.57 18.30
CA VAL A 41 6.71 -21.82 18.82
C VAL A 41 7.45 -22.61 17.73
N SER A 42 6.94 -22.60 16.49
CA SER A 42 7.58 -23.22 15.33
C SER A 42 8.67 -22.34 14.68
N GLY A 43 8.63 -21.04 14.98
CA GLY A 43 9.55 -20.01 14.49
C GLY A 43 10.94 -20.11 15.10
N ILE A 44 11.10 -20.65 16.32
CA ILE A 44 12.40 -20.63 17.01
C ILE A 44 13.50 -21.36 16.23
N PHE A 45 13.22 -22.57 15.73
CA PHE A 45 14.22 -23.35 14.99
C PHE A 45 14.44 -22.83 13.57
N SER A 46 13.38 -22.34 12.93
CA SER A 46 13.48 -21.72 11.60
C SER A 46 14.21 -20.38 11.64
N ASN A 47 13.96 -19.55 12.65
CA ASN A 47 14.69 -18.31 12.91
C ASN A 47 16.17 -18.62 13.23
N PHE A 48 16.45 -19.65 14.03
CA PHE A 48 17.82 -20.10 14.26
C PHE A 48 18.51 -20.53 12.96
N LEU A 49 17.82 -21.29 12.12
CA LEU A 49 18.37 -21.83 10.89
C LEU A 49 18.56 -20.72 9.83
N SER A 50 17.61 -19.80 9.69
CA SER A 50 17.73 -18.59 8.89
C SER A 50 18.91 -17.73 9.37
N ALA A 51 19.03 -17.49 10.69
CA ALA A 51 20.17 -16.77 11.25
C ALA A 51 21.51 -17.49 11.00
N PHE A 52 21.53 -18.83 11.04
CA PHE A 52 22.70 -19.62 10.68
C PHE A 52 23.08 -19.44 9.21
N PHE A 53 22.12 -19.53 8.28
CA PHE A 53 22.36 -19.34 6.85
C PHE A 53 22.81 -17.92 6.50
N HIS A 54 22.27 -16.90 7.17
CA HIS A 54 22.83 -15.54 7.09
C HIS A 54 24.24 -15.47 7.66
N ALA A 55 24.54 -16.12 8.79
CA ALA A 55 25.87 -16.09 9.40
C ALA A 55 26.96 -16.70 8.50
N ILE A 56 26.62 -17.75 7.75
CA ILE A 56 27.51 -18.40 6.79
C ILE A 56 27.36 -17.88 5.35
N GLY A 57 26.45 -16.93 5.14
CA GLY A 57 26.15 -16.30 3.86
C GLY A 57 27.33 -15.52 3.26
N PRO A 58 27.29 -15.28 1.93
CA PRO A 58 28.30 -14.47 1.29
C PRO A 58 28.28 -13.03 1.84
N VAL A 59 29.48 -12.45 1.92
CA VAL A 59 29.70 -11.10 2.48
C VAL A 59 29.28 -10.01 1.48
N GLU A 60 29.24 -10.36 0.20
CA GLU A 60 28.77 -9.54 -0.91
C GLU A 60 27.63 -10.29 -1.60
N ALA A 61 26.59 -9.57 -2.00
CA ALA A 61 25.53 -10.17 -2.80
C ALA A 61 26.02 -10.41 -4.23
N GLU A 62 25.52 -11.46 -4.88
CA GLU A 62 25.63 -11.57 -6.33
C GLU A 62 24.70 -10.51 -6.94
N ILE A 63 25.28 -9.48 -7.55
CA ILE A 63 24.54 -8.37 -8.12
C ILE A 63 24.19 -8.73 -9.56
N VAL A 64 22.89 -8.86 -9.82
CA VAL A 64 22.35 -8.87 -11.18
C VAL A 64 22.16 -7.43 -11.58
N GLU A 65 23.06 -6.92 -12.42
CA GLU A 65 22.99 -5.57 -12.95
C GLU A 65 21.81 -5.44 -13.93
N PRO A 66 21.17 -4.26 -14.00
CA PRO A 66 20.24 -3.98 -15.07
C PRO A 66 20.95 -4.07 -16.43
N GLU A 67 20.26 -4.56 -17.45
CA GLU A 67 20.72 -4.56 -18.84
C GLU A 67 19.98 -3.51 -19.67
N THR A 68 18.68 -3.34 -19.43
CA THR A 68 17.84 -2.36 -20.11
C THR A 68 16.83 -1.71 -19.17
N ILE A 69 16.33 -0.55 -19.58
CA ILE A 69 15.15 0.09 -19.01
C ILE A 69 14.25 0.55 -20.16
N GLU A 70 12.94 0.38 -20.01
CA GLU A 70 11.93 0.91 -20.93
C GLU A 70 10.97 1.81 -20.15
N ILE A 71 10.50 2.88 -20.78
CA ILE A 71 9.51 3.80 -20.19
C ILE A 71 8.20 3.68 -20.95
N SER A 72 7.09 3.47 -20.24
CA SER A 72 5.74 3.60 -20.78
C SER A 72 5.02 4.80 -20.18
N GLY A 73 4.40 5.60 -21.02
CA GLY A 73 3.68 6.82 -20.62
C GLY A 73 3.02 7.52 -21.82
N PRO A 74 2.36 8.65 -21.59
CA PRO A 74 1.78 9.45 -22.67
C PRO A 74 2.85 10.30 -23.37
N ASP A 75 2.72 10.43 -24.70
CA ASP A 75 3.57 11.34 -25.50
C ASP A 75 3.15 12.81 -25.39
N ILE A 76 1.91 13.06 -24.93
CA ILE A 76 1.33 14.39 -24.80
C ILE A 76 0.71 14.55 -23.40
N VAL A 77 1.00 15.67 -22.74
CA VAL A 77 0.38 16.06 -21.47
C VAL A 77 -0.16 17.48 -21.60
N ILE A 78 -1.35 17.73 -21.06
CA ILE A 78 -1.92 19.08 -21.07
C ILE A 78 -1.37 19.88 -19.90
N ILE A 79 -1.09 21.16 -20.13
CA ILE A 79 -0.60 22.07 -19.09
C ILE A 79 -1.44 22.01 -17.80
N GLY A 80 -0.75 21.93 -16.66
CA GLY A 80 -1.37 21.81 -15.34
C GLY A 80 -1.80 20.39 -14.94
N GLN A 81 -1.78 19.41 -15.85
CA GLN A 81 -2.03 18.01 -15.50
C GLN A 81 -0.79 17.29 -14.98
N SER A 82 -1.04 16.15 -14.33
CA SER A 82 0.01 15.21 -13.95
C SER A 82 -0.29 13.81 -14.47
N LYS A 83 0.75 13.07 -14.88
CA LYS A 83 0.64 11.70 -15.40
C LYS A 83 1.76 10.83 -14.82
N ARG A 84 1.52 9.53 -14.65
CA ARG A 84 2.53 8.58 -14.17
C ARG A 84 3.21 7.90 -15.34
N LEU A 85 4.53 7.90 -15.34
CA LEU A 85 5.39 7.08 -16.17
C LEU A 85 5.65 5.74 -15.47
N THR A 86 5.74 4.67 -16.25
CA THR A 86 5.98 3.31 -15.74
C THR A 86 7.29 2.79 -16.32
N PRO A 87 8.34 2.63 -15.50
CA PRO A 87 9.59 2.04 -15.95
C PRO A 87 9.54 0.51 -15.87
N THR A 88 10.18 -0.17 -16.81
CA THR A 88 10.38 -1.63 -16.80
C THR A 88 11.88 -1.92 -16.97
N ILE A 89 12.49 -2.58 -15.98
CA ILE A 89 13.92 -2.93 -16.01
C ILE A 89 14.07 -4.43 -16.33
N ALA A 90 14.97 -4.75 -17.24
CA ALA A 90 15.37 -6.12 -17.55
C ALA A 90 16.84 -6.38 -17.15
N PRO A 91 17.22 -7.60 -16.74
CA PRO A 91 16.32 -8.75 -16.56
C PRO A 91 15.40 -8.56 -15.34
N SER A 92 14.29 -9.30 -15.29
CA SER A 92 13.24 -9.09 -14.28
C SER A 92 13.70 -9.40 -12.85
N ASP A 93 14.82 -10.10 -12.69
CA ASP A 93 15.51 -10.41 -11.43
C ASP A 93 16.66 -9.46 -11.09
N THR A 94 16.79 -8.33 -11.82
CA THR A 94 17.72 -7.23 -11.48
C THR A 94 17.66 -6.91 -9.98
N THR A 95 18.82 -6.88 -9.34
CA THR A 95 18.94 -6.69 -7.89
C THR A 95 18.52 -5.28 -7.47
N ASP A 96 19.00 -4.25 -8.18
CA ASP A 96 18.63 -2.86 -7.92
C ASP A 96 17.67 -2.34 -9.00
N LYS A 97 16.39 -2.21 -8.63
CA LYS A 97 15.33 -1.68 -9.51
C LYS A 97 15.06 -0.19 -9.32
N SER A 98 15.99 0.54 -8.71
CA SER A 98 15.89 1.98 -8.59
C SER A 98 15.87 2.64 -9.95
N VAL A 99 15.03 3.67 -10.08
CA VAL A 99 14.92 4.49 -11.28
C VAL A 99 15.09 5.95 -10.89
N TYR A 100 16.03 6.59 -11.55
CA TYR A 100 16.39 7.99 -11.38
C TYR A 100 15.77 8.78 -12.53
N TRP A 101 14.81 9.63 -12.19
CA TRP A 101 14.11 10.46 -13.15
C TRP A 101 14.74 11.83 -13.23
N THR A 102 14.99 12.31 -14.44
CA THR A 102 15.41 13.69 -14.71
C THR A 102 14.65 14.24 -15.89
N THR A 103 14.50 15.56 -15.92
CA THR A 103 13.92 16.30 -17.05
C THR A 103 14.97 17.25 -17.60
N ASN A 104 15.02 17.41 -18.92
CA ASN A 104 15.88 18.43 -19.52
C ASN A 104 15.30 19.86 -19.40
N ASN A 105 14.03 19.98 -19.01
CA ASN A 105 13.33 21.27 -18.91
C ASN A 105 12.23 21.24 -17.84
N ASP A 106 12.62 21.46 -16.58
CA ASP A 106 11.68 21.51 -15.44
C ASP A 106 10.67 22.66 -15.54
N SER A 107 10.96 23.72 -16.29
CA SER A 107 10.00 24.82 -16.48
C SER A 107 8.81 24.42 -17.37
N VAL A 108 8.97 23.40 -18.21
CA VAL A 108 7.93 22.83 -19.09
C VAL A 108 7.28 21.61 -18.45
N LEU A 109 8.08 20.63 -18.02
CA LEU A 109 7.60 19.37 -17.46
C LEU A 109 8.53 18.91 -16.35
N GLU A 110 8.02 18.94 -15.12
CA GLU A 110 8.69 18.34 -13.96
C GLU A 110 8.47 16.83 -13.97
N VAL A 111 9.42 16.09 -13.40
CA VAL A 111 9.24 14.68 -13.08
C VAL A 111 9.62 14.45 -11.62
N THR A 112 8.71 13.86 -10.85
CA THR A 112 9.00 13.45 -9.48
C THR A 112 9.86 12.19 -9.47
N SER A 113 10.57 11.95 -8.38
CA SER A 113 11.34 10.72 -8.16
C SER A 113 10.50 9.43 -8.22
N GLY A 114 9.18 9.54 -8.06
CA GLY A 114 8.23 8.42 -8.22
C GLY A 114 7.75 8.19 -9.65
N GLY A 115 8.31 8.91 -10.64
CA GLY A 115 7.93 8.84 -12.04
C GLY A 115 6.62 9.54 -12.37
N ILE A 116 6.16 10.51 -11.57
CA ILE A 116 4.99 11.33 -11.91
C ILE A 116 5.47 12.60 -12.61
N VAL A 117 5.04 12.84 -13.84
CA VAL A 117 5.30 14.09 -14.56
C VAL A 117 4.24 15.13 -14.26
N VAL A 118 4.62 16.40 -14.11
CA VAL A 118 3.72 17.54 -13.86
C VAL A 118 3.98 18.64 -14.89
N ALA A 119 2.98 18.93 -15.71
CA ALA A 119 3.10 19.90 -16.80
C ALA A 119 3.03 21.33 -16.27
N LYS A 120 4.16 22.05 -16.32
CA LYS A 120 4.36 23.40 -15.78
C LYS A 120 4.27 24.51 -16.84
N GLY A 121 4.51 24.21 -18.11
CA GLY A 121 4.50 25.17 -19.21
C GLY A 121 4.43 24.50 -20.59
N ILE A 122 3.89 25.20 -21.59
CA ILE A 122 3.76 24.69 -22.98
C ILE A 122 5.16 24.54 -23.61
N GLY A 123 5.36 23.46 -24.36
CA GLY A 123 6.61 23.16 -25.05
C GLY A 123 6.86 21.66 -25.09
N SER A 124 8.12 21.25 -25.14
CA SER A 124 8.48 19.83 -25.01
C SER A 124 9.63 19.67 -24.01
N ALA A 125 9.62 18.52 -23.34
CA ALA A 125 10.66 18.13 -22.41
C ALA A 125 10.97 16.65 -22.60
N SER A 126 12.26 16.30 -22.54
CA SER A 126 12.69 14.92 -22.49
C SER A 126 12.80 14.50 -21.03
N ILE A 127 12.12 13.41 -20.70
CA ILE A 127 12.21 12.75 -19.40
C ILE A 127 13.10 11.54 -19.54
N ARG A 128 14.18 11.51 -18.75
CA ARG A 128 15.14 10.42 -18.70
C ARG A 128 14.92 9.57 -17.47
N ALA A 129 14.76 8.26 -17.65
CA ALA A 129 14.81 7.26 -16.60
C ALA A 129 16.18 6.57 -16.66
N THR A 130 16.97 6.70 -15.59
CA THR A 130 18.30 6.04 -15.48
C THR A 130 18.22 4.96 -14.41
N THR A 131 18.84 3.82 -14.63
CA THR A 131 18.94 2.76 -13.60
C THR A 131 20.03 3.08 -12.58
N SER A 132 20.30 2.18 -11.62
CA SER A 132 21.48 2.27 -10.74
C SER A 132 22.80 2.31 -11.50
N VAL A 133 22.85 1.76 -12.71
CA VAL A 133 24.00 1.83 -13.62
C VAL A 133 23.80 3.03 -14.54
N SER A 134 24.56 4.11 -14.30
CA SER A 134 24.40 5.40 -14.99
C SER A 134 24.45 5.36 -16.54
N SER A 135 25.08 4.34 -17.13
CA SER A 135 25.12 4.15 -18.58
C SER A 135 23.86 3.52 -19.18
N ILE A 136 22.96 3.01 -18.34
CA ILE A 136 21.72 2.34 -18.75
C ILE A 136 20.56 3.27 -18.41
N TYR A 137 20.04 3.91 -19.44
CA TYR A 137 18.95 4.86 -19.36
C TYR A 137 18.05 4.75 -20.59
N GLU A 138 16.84 5.28 -20.46
CA GLU A 138 15.89 5.48 -21.55
C GLU A 138 15.37 6.93 -21.47
N GLU A 139 14.98 7.48 -22.61
CA GLU A 139 14.39 8.82 -22.69
C GLU A 139 13.06 8.77 -23.43
N ILE A 140 12.07 9.47 -22.87
CA ILE A 140 10.79 9.73 -23.54
C ILE A 140 10.66 11.23 -23.77
N LEU A 141 10.31 11.63 -24.99
CA LEU A 141 9.99 13.01 -25.32
C LEU A 141 8.49 13.22 -25.07
N ILE A 142 8.15 14.17 -24.21
CA ILE A 142 6.77 14.51 -23.90
C ILE A 142 6.50 15.94 -24.34
N GLU A 143 5.45 16.12 -25.14
CA GLU A 143 4.96 17.43 -25.52
C GLU A 143 3.92 17.91 -24.50
N VAL A 144 4.17 19.10 -23.95
CA VAL A 144 3.18 19.83 -23.16
C VAL A 144 2.45 20.78 -24.06
N ILE A 145 1.19 20.48 -24.32
CA ILE A 145 0.31 21.33 -25.12
C ILE A 145 -0.64 22.13 -24.23
N ASP A 146 -1.19 23.18 -24.80
CA ASP A 146 -2.34 23.86 -24.20
C ASP A 146 -3.60 22.97 -24.31
N PHE A 147 -4.67 23.38 -23.64
CA PHE A 147 -5.97 22.72 -23.78
C PHE A 147 -6.38 22.70 -25.27
N PRO A 148 -6.82 21.55 -25.80
CA PRO A 148 -7.32 21.47 -27.17
C PRO A 148 -8.48 22.45 -27.39
N SER A 149 -8.55 23.02 -28.59
CA SER A 149 -9.65 23.92 -28.95
C SER A 149 -10.98 23.18 -28.84
N VAL A 150 -11.90 23.77 -28.09
CA VAL A 150 -13.25 23.22 -27.90
C VAL A 150 -14.00 23.26 -29.23
N SER A 151 -14.62 22.15 -29.61
CA SER A 151 -15.48 22.02 -30.80
C SER A 151 -16.96 21.95 -30.46
N ALA A 152 -17.33 21.55 -29.25
CA ALA A 152 -18.70 21.54 -28.77
C ALA A 152 -18.74 21.69 -27.25
N PHE A 153 -19.85 22.20 -26.74
CA PHE A 153 -20.19 22.20 -25.32
C PHE A 153 -21.71 22.27 -25.19
N GLU A 154 -22.23 21.86 -24.05
CA GLU A 154 -23.61 22.00 -23.64
C GLU A 154 -23.72 22.91 -22.41
N LEU A 155 -24.94 23.33 -22.08
CA LEU A 155 -25.21 24.13 -20.89
C LEU A 155 -26.06 23.33 -19.91
N GLU A 156 -25.71 23.43 -18.63
CA GLU A 156 -26.53 22.97 -17.53
C GLU A 156 -26.76 24.12 -16.55
N GLU A 157 -27.91 24.11 -15.89
CA GLU A 157 -28.28 25.09 -14.87
C GLU A 157 -28.22 24.45 -13.48
N THR A 158 -27.77 25.20 -12.47
CA THR A 158 -27.63 24.68 -11.10
C THR A 158 -28.97 24.36 -10.40
N ALA A 159 -30.10 24.79 -10.97
CA ALA A 159 -31.45 24.55 -10.45
C ALA A 159 -32.46 24.58 -11.60
N THR A 160 -33.41 23.63 -11.61
CA THR A 160 -34.43 23.50 -12.66
C THR A 160 -35.60 24.46 -12.52
N ASP A 161 -35.85 24.96 -11.30
CA ASP A 161 -36.93 25.90 -11.02
C ASP A 161 -36.32 27.23 -10.54
N ILE A 162 -36.44 28.28 -11.36
CA ILE A 162 -36.06 29.64 -10.99
C ILE A 162 -37.31 30.46 -10.67
N TYR A 163 -37.29 31.16 -9.54
CA TYR A 163 -38.36 32.05 -9.15
C TYR A 163 -38.06 33.49 -9.54
N VAL A 164 -39.09 34.31 -9.70
CA VAL A 164 -38.93 35.76 -9.82
C VAL A 164 -38.13 36.30 -8.63
N GLY A 165 -36.99 36.94 -8.92
CA GLY A 165 -36.08 37.51 -7.93
C GLY A 165 -34.93 36.61 -7.48
N THR A 166 -34.90 35.34 -7.87
CA THR A 166 -33.78 34.42 -7.60
C THR A 166 -32.92 34.23 -8.85
N THR A 167 -31.78 33.57 -8.68
CA THR A 167 -30.83 33.29 -9.75
C THR A 167 -30.50 31.82 -9.91
N VAL A 168 -29.97 31.49 -11.07
CA VAL A 168 -29.34 30.22 -11.39
C VAL A 168 -28.03 30.50 -12.12
N THR A 169 -27.03 29.66 -11.95
CA THR A 169 -25.76 29.80 -12.70
C THR A 169 -25.74 28.78 -13.82
N LEU A 170 -25.35 29.23 -15.01
CA LEU A 170 -25.13 28.36 -16.16
C LEU A 170 -23.70 27.83 -16.12
N THR A 171 -23.57 26.51 -16.12
CA THR A 171 -22.29 25.82 -16.18
C THR A 171 -22.16 25.12 -17.53
N PRO A 172 -21.07 25.36 -18.27
CA PRO A 172 -20.77 24.57 -19.46
C PRO A 172 -20.44 23.13 -19.07
N ILE A 173 -21.08 22.17 -19.73
CA ILE A 173 -20.86 20.74 -19.55
C ILE A 173 -20.59 20.07 -20.90
N ASN A 174 -20.23 18.79 -20.90
CA ASN A 174 -19.99 17.99 -22.11
C ASN A 174 -19.08 18.72 -23.13
N VAL A 175 -18.01 19.35 -22.62
CA VAL A 175 -17.02 20.04 -23.44
C VAL A 175 -16.27 19.00 -24.26
N GLU A 176 -16.27 19.16 -25.59
CA GLU A 176 -15.57 18.27 -26.51
C GLU A 176 -14.36 18.97 -27.16
N PRO A 177 -13.18 18.33 -27.18
CA PRO A 177 -12.87 17.09 -26.47
C PRO A 177 -12.92 17.28 -24.93
N GLU A 178 -13.01 16.20 -24.15
CA GLU A 178 -13.18 16.22 -22.67
C GLU A 178 -12.18 17.14 -21.96
N LEU A 179 -10.98 17.28 -22.52
CA LEU A 179 -9.92 18.11 -21.98
C LEU A 179 -9.87 19.51 -22.58
N GLY A 180 -10.84 19.93 -23.38
CA GLY A 180 -10.92 21.29 -23.91
C GLY A 180 -11.28 22.29 -22.82
N ARG A 181 -10.81 23.53 -22.96
CA ARG A 181 -11.12 24.61 -22.03
C ARG A 181 -11.83 25.75 -22.75
N LEU A 182 -12.94 26.22 -22.18
CA LEU A 182 -13.64 27.41 -22.64
C LEU A 182 -13.01 28.64 -21.99
N ASP A 183 -12.29 29.46 -22.75
CA ASP A 183 -11.56 30.61 -22.20
C ASP A 183 -12.47 31.81 -21.88
N SER A 184 -13.51 32.03 -22.69
CA SER A 184 -14.49 33.09 -22.46
C SER A 184 -15.83 32.72 -23.07
N ILE A 185 -16.90 32.91 -22.31
CA ILE A 185 -18.27 32.69 -22.77
C ILE A 185 -19.02 34.01 -22.65
N THR A 186 -19.62 34.45 -23.74
CA THR A 186 -20.53 35.60 -23.75
C THR A 186 -21.96 35.08 -23.65
N TYR A 187 -22.69 35.55 -22.64
CA TYR A 187 -24.09 35.19 -22.45
C TYR A 187 -25.02 36.29 -22.97
N THR A 188 -26.17 35.92 -23.53
CA THR A 188 -27.18 36.88 -23.99
C THR A 188 -28.58 36.29 -23.78
N SER A 189 -29.47 37.06 -23.15
CA SER A 189 -30.88 36.69 -23.07
C SER A 189 -31.64 37.19 -24.29
N LEU A 190 -32.38 36.31 -24.96
CA LEU A 190 -33.31 36.71 -26.04
C LEU A 190 -34.58 37.35 -25.48
N HIS A 191 -34.88 37.14 -24.20
CA HIS A 191 -36.04 37.71 -23.51
C HIS A 191 -35.61 38.36 -22.19
N PRO A 192 -34.84 39.47 -22.24
CA PRO A 192 -34.20 40.06 -21.05
C PRO A 192 -35.18 40.62 -20.03
N LEU A 193 -36.45 40.84 -20.39
CA LEU A 193 -37.49 41.24 -19.44
C LEU A 193 -38.03 40.06 -18.60
N ILE A 194 -37.87 38.82 -19.08
CA ILE A 194 -38.28 37.60 -18.37
C ILE A 194 -37.13 37.09 -17.51
N ALA A 195 -35.94 36.96 -18.09
CA ALA A 195 -34.72 36.63 -17.35
C ALA A 195 -33.52 37.38 -17.95
N SER A 196 -32.70 37.98 -17.10
CA SER A 196 -31.44 38.63 -17.49
C SER A 196 -30.25 37.72 -17.18
N VAL A 197 -29.16 37.81 -17.94
CA VAL A 197 -27.92 37.06 -17.67
C VAL A 197 -26.73 38.02 -17.63
N ASN A 198 -25.80 37.82 -16.69
CA ASN A 198 -24.58 38.62 -16.59
C ASN A 198 -23.38 37.95 -17.29
N GLU A 199 -22.23 38.62 -17.27
CA GLU A 199 -20.99 38.13 -17.89
C GLU A 199 -20.42 36.85 -17.25
N TYR A 200 -20.82 36.52 -16.02
CA TYR A 200 -20.40 35.31 -15.30
C TYR A 200 -21.36 34.13 -15.50
N GLY A 201 -22.36 34.26 -16.38
CA GLY A 201 -23.35 33.20 -16.63
C GLY A 201 -24.42 33.07 -15.56
N VAL A 202 -24.56 34.06 -14.68
CA VAL A 202 -25.63 34.09 -13.68
C VAL A 202 -26.90 34.66 -14.31
N VAL A 203 -27.96 33.86 -14.32
CA VAL A 203 -29.28 34.20 -14.85
C VAL A 203 -30.20 34.57 -13.70
N LYS A 204 -30.83 35.75 -13.76
CA LYS A 204 -31.81 36.24 -12.78
C LYS A 204 -33.21 36.25 -13.36
N GLY A 205 -34.15 35.62 -12.67
CA GLY A 205 -35.57 35.63 -13.04
C GLY A 205 -36.23 36.96 -12.68
N LEU A 206 -36.89 37.60 -13.65
CA LEU A 206 -37.50 38.94 -13.49
C LEU A 206 -39.02 38.91 -13.57
N THR A 207 -39.59 38.17 -14.50
CA THR A 207 -41.05 38.00 -14.63
C THR A 207 -41.40 36.55 -14.97
N ASN A 208 -42.60 36.11 -14.58
CA ASN A 208 -43.11 34.78 -14.92
C ASN A 208 -43.14 34.55 -16.44
N GLY A 209 -42.55 33.46 -16.91
CA GLY A 209 -42.44 33.12 -18.33
C GLY A 209 -41.17 32.33 -18.64
N THR A 210 -40.92 32.09 -19.93
CA THR A 210 -39.72 31.36 -20.39
C THR A 210 -38.81 32.29 -21.19
N ALA A 211 -37.51 32.24 -20.92
CA ALA A 211 -36.48 33.01 -21.61
C ALA A 211 -35.38 32.09 -22.12
N THR A 212 -35.09 32.15 -23.42
CA THR A 212 -33.91 31.50 -24.00
C THR A 212 -32.65 32.33 -23.72
N ILE A 213 -31.65 31.69 -23.11
CA ILE A 213 -30.31 32.23 -22.91
C ILE A 213 -29.36 31.59 -23.92
N LEU A 214 -28.64 32.44 -24.66
CA LEU A 214 -27.55 32.03 -25.57
C LEU A 214 -26.22 32.13 -24.84
N ALA A 215 -25.36 31.13 -25.02
CA ALA A 215 -23.96 31.15 -24.62
C ALA A 215 -23.09 31.01 -25.87
N MET A 216 -22.17 31.97 -26.06
CA MET A 216 -21.27 32.01 -27.20
C MET A 216 -19.82 31.87 -26.73
N ALA A 217 -19.14 30.82 -27.18
CA ALA A 217 -17.72 30.61 -26.95
C ALA A 217 -16.98 30.62 -28.29
N GLY A 218 -16.38 31.75 -28.65
CA GLY A 218 -15.85 31.96 -29.99
C GLY A 218 -16.96 31.85 -31.05
N SER A 219 -16.85 30.89 -31.97
CA SER A 219 -17.88 30.60 -32.98
C SER A 219 -18.95 29.59 -32.53
N LEU A 220 -18.76 28.95 -31.38
CA LEU A 220 -19.70 27.97 -30.86
C LEU A 220 -20.86 28.69 -30.18
N VAL A 221 -22.07 28.23 -30.46
CA VAL A 221 -23.30 28.77 -29.87
C VAL A 221 -24.10 27.63 -29.30
N ASN A 222 -24.43 27.72 -28.01
CA ASN A 222 -25.39 26.85 -27.35
C ASN A 222 -26.51 27.72 -26.73
N SER A 223 -27.66 27.10 -26.45
CA SER A 223 -28.81 27.79 -25.88
C SER A 223 -29.53 26.91 -24.87
N ILE A 224 -30.03 27.54 -23.81
CA ILE A 224 -30.86 26.88 -22.79
C ILE A 224 -32.11 27.72 -22.53
N ASP A 225 -33.26 27.06 -22.36
CA ASP A 225 -34.51 27.72 -22.02
C ASP A 225 -34.72 27.73 -20.51
N ILE A 226 -34.84 28.93 -19.95
CA ILE A 226 -34.99 29.18 -18.53
C ILE A 226 -36.46 29.50 -18.23
N SER A 227 -37.10 28.68 -17.39
CA SER A 227 -38.50 28.87 -17.01
C SER A 227 -38.61 29.54 -15.65
N VAL A 228 -39.04 30.81 -15.64
CA VAL A 228 -39.24 31.63 -14.45
C VAL A 228 -40.67 31.52 -13.96
N THR A 229 -40.86 31.14 -12.69
CA THR A 229 -42.17 31.07 -12.05
C THR A 229 -42.30 32.02 -10.86
N THR A 230 -43.52 32.27 -10.40
CA THR A 230 -43.73 33.06 -9.18
C THR A 230 -43.45 32.21 -7.95
N SER A 231 -42.63 32.71 -7.01
CA SER A 231 -42.38 32.01 -5.76
C SER A 231 -43.65 31.87 -4.92
N PRO A 232 -43.90 30.70 -4.30
CA PRO A 232 -45.00 30.54 -3.35
C PRO A 232 -44.77 31.30 -2.03
N ASN A 233 -43.51 31.65 -1.73
CA ASN A 233 -43.11 32.37 -0.54
C ASN A 233 -42.58 33.77 -0.89
N PRO A 234 -42.63 34.75 0.03
CA PRO A 234 -41.99 36.05 -0.19
C PRO A 234 -40.49 35.90 -0.41
N VAL A 235 -39.98 36.46 -1.52
CA VAL A 235 -38.55 36.53 -1.81
C VAL A 235 -37.93 37.67 -1.01
N VAL A 236 -36.88 37.36 -0.26
CA VAL A 236 -36.09 38.30 0.54
C VAL A 236 -34.83 38.66 -0.23
N ALA A 237 -34.67 39.94 -0.53
CA ALA A 237 -33.48 40.46 -1.21
C ALA A 237 -32.28 40.56 -0.23
N PRO A 238 -31.04 40.37 -0.70
CA PRO A 238 -29.86 40.60 0.12
C PRO A 238 -29.75 42.09 0.48
N THR A 239 -29.20 42.38 1.67
CA THR A 239 -29.00 43.76 2.16
C THR A 239 -27.54 44.08 2.47
N SER A 240 -26.73 43.06 2.69
CA SER A 240 -25.29 43.13 2.92
C SER A 240 -24.61 41.88 2.37
N LEU A 241 -23.33 42.01 2.04
CA LEU A 241 -22.45 40.89 1.73
C LEU A 241 -21.07 41.21 2.30
N THR A 242 -20.54 40.33 3.13
CA THR A 242 -19.17 40.37 3.64
C THR A 242 -18.50 39.02 3.43
N ILE A 243 -17.17 39.01 3.40
CA ILE A 243 -16.38 37.78 3.33
C ILE A 243 -15.73 37.54 4.70
N ASN A 244 -15.85 36.32 5.22
CA ASN A 244 -15.17 35.87 6.42
C ASN A 244 -14.16 34.77 6.06
N GLY A 245 -13.02 34.73 6.73
CA GLY A 245 -11.99 33.70 6.54
C GLY A 245 -10.60 34.19 6.92
N ASP A 246 -9.58 33.38 6.62
CA ASP A 246 -8.18 33.72 6.92
C ASP A 246 -7.58 34.59 5.81
N SER A 247 -6.94 35.69 6.19
CA SER A 247 -6.22 36.58 5.26
C SER A 247 -4.83 36.06 4.86
N GLU A 248 -4.42 34.91 5.39
CA GLU A 248 -3.15 34.26 5.09
C GLU A 248 -3.40 32.89 4.45
N GLY A 249 -2.71 32.63 3.34
CA GLY A 249 -2.75 31.37 2.62
C GLY A 249 -1.34 30.82 2.37
N LEU A 250 -1.25 29.53 2.11
CA LEU A 250 0.01 28.85 1.79
C LEU A 250 0.01 28.38 0.34
N ILE A 251 1.18 28.41 -0.30
CA ILE A 251 1.35 27.89 -1.66
C ILE A 251 1.11 26.37 -1.66
N TYR A 252 0.42 25.87 -2.69
CA TYR A 252 -0.03 24.49 -2.84
C TYR A 252 -0.96 23.99 -1.72
N ARG A 253 -1.66 24.90 -1.04
CA ARG A 253 -2.69 24.62 -0.05
C ARG A 253 -3.94 25.43 -0.34
N TYR A 254 -5.03 25.11 0.34
CA TYR A 254 -6.24 25.89 0.28
C TYR A 254 -6.61 26.46 1.65
N THR A 255 -7.36 27.55 1.62
CA THR A 255 -8.14 28.06 2.76
C THR A 255 -9.58 28.29 2.33
N GLN A 256 -10.50 28.37 3.28
CA GLN A 256 -11.93 28.53 3.03
C GLN A 256 -12.33 29.96 3.35
N LEU A 257 -12.98 30.63 2.39
CA LEU A 257 -13.72 31.86 2.61
C LEU A 257 -15.21 31.57 2.64
N GLU A 258 -15.95 32.33 3.44
CA GLU A 258 -17.40 32.22 3.58
C GLU A 258 -18.06 33.57 3.27
N ALA A 259 -19.12 33.54 2.45
CA ALA A 259 -19.96 34.69 2.22
C ALA A 259 -20.98 34.82 3.36
N ASP A 260 -21.07 36.00 3.96
CA ASP A 260 -21.98 36.32 5.04
C ASP A 260 -22.93 37.45 4.61
N PHE A 261 -24.24 37.17 4.70
CA PHE A 261 -25.30 38.10 4.35
C PHE A 261 -25.85 38.88 5.57
N GLY A 262 -25.23 38.71 6.74
CA GLY A 262 -25.61 39.38 7.97
C GLY A 262 -26.93 38.85 8.56
N ALA A 263 -27.67 39.71 9.27
CA ALA A 263 -28.85 39.30 10.02
C ALA A 263 -30.07 38.94 9.14
N THR A 264 -30.13 39.47 7.92
CA THR A 264 -31.23 39.22 6.97
C THR A 264 -30.74 38.27 5.90
N ILE A 265 -31.08 36.99 6.05
CA ILE A 265 -30.69 35.95 5.10
C ILE A 265 -31.55 36.08 3.84
N PRO A 266 -30.96 36.32 2.65
CA PRO A 266 -31.70 36.39 1.42
C PRO A 266 -32.24 35.02 1.02
N THR A 267 -33.29 35.01 0.20
CA THR A 267 -33.81 33.76 -0.38
C THR A 267 -32.78 33.09 -1.29
N ASP A 268 -31.97 33.89 -1.98
CA ASP A 268 -30.87 33.43 -2.83
C ASP A 268 -29.53 33.86 -2.22
N THR A 269 -28.75 32.88 -1.78
CA THR A 269 -27.46 33.05 -1.11
C THR A 269 -26.28 32.73 -2.05
N SER A 270 -26.53 32.52 -3.34
CA SER A 270 -25.49 32.20 -4.29
C SER A 270 -24.57 33.40 -4.57
N VAL A 271 -23.28 33.10 -4.74
CA VAL A 271 -22.21 34.09 -4.86
C VAL A 271 -21.28 33.71 -6.01
N THR A 272 -20.87 34.71 -6.79
CA THR A 272 -19.78 34.59 -7.74
C THR A 272 -18.48 35.03 -7.08
N TRP A 273 -17.47 34.15 -7.12
CA TRP A 273 -16.13 34.40 -6.58
C TRP A 273 -15.12 34.69 -7.69
N LEU A 274 -14.30 35.73 -7.51
CA LEU A 274 -13.25 36.13 -8.45
C LEU A 274 -11.91 36.30 -7.73
N SER A 275 -10.82 36.04 -8.44
CA SER A 275 -9.45 36.31 -7.96
C SER A 275 -8.80 37.37 -8.84
N SER A 276 -8.11 38.33 -8.23
CA SER A 276 -7.37 39.36 -8.97
C SER A 276 -6.14 38.81 -9.70
N ASP A 277 -5.57 37.67 -9.26
CA ASP A 277 -4.44 37.01 -9.92
C ASP A 277 -4.50 35.48 -9.72
N ILE A 278 -4.92 34.78 -10.78
CA ILE A 278 -5.05 33.31 -10.80
C ILE A 278 -3.72 32.55 -10.79
N ASN A 279 -2.58 33.23 -10.93
CA ASN A 279 -1.25 32.63 -10.82
C ASN A 279 -0.77 32.59 -9.37
N ILE A 280 -1.27 33.49 -8.52
CA ILE A 280 -1.02 33.52 -7.08
C ILE A 280 -2.06 32.64 -6.37
N ALA A 281 -3.35 32.90 -6.58
CA ALA A 281 -4.42 32.12 -5.96
C ALA A 281 -5.67 31.97 -6.84
N ARG A 282 -6.31 30.80 -6.77
CA ARG A 282 -7.54 30.48 -7.49
C ARG A 282 -8.67 30.19 -6.51
N VAL A 283 -9.84 30.76 -6.72
CA VAL A 283 -11.03 30.53 -5.90
C VAL A 283 -12.06 29.75 -6.70
N ASP A 284 -12.69 28.74 -6.09
CA ASP A 284 -13.80 28.02 -6.70
C ASP A 284 -15.17 28.63 -6.34
N ASN A 285 -16.25 28.08 -6.92
CA ASN A 285 -17.61 28.58 -6.70
C ASN A 285 -18.12 28.39 -5.25
N THR A 286 -17.39 27.68 -4.40
CA THR A 286 -17.71 27.48 -2.97
C THR A 286 -16.92 28.41 -2.05
N GLY A 287 -16.05 29.27 -2.60
CA GLY A 287 -15.20 30.16 -1.80
C GLY A 287 -13.91 29.50 -1.30
N LYS A 288 -13.55 28.32 -1.81
CA LYS A 288 -12.29 27.67 -1.46
C LYS A 288 -11.17 28.23 -2.30
N VAL A 289 -10.15 28.80 -1.66
CA VAL A 289 -9.05 29.53 -2.29
C VAL A 289 -7.77 28.71 -2.23
N TYR A 290 -7.23 28.32 -3.38
CA TYR A 290 -5.99 27.55 -3.53
C TYR A 290 -4.81 28.46 -3.85
N GLY A 291 -3.76 28.45 -3.04
CA GLY A 291 -2.47 29.06 -3.35
C GLY A 291 -1.75 28.25 -4.42
N TYR A 292 -1.34 28.89 -5.52
CA TYR A 292 -0.86 28.18 -6.70
C TYR A 292 0.66 28.12 -6.82
N LYS A 293 1.33 29.13 -7.40
CA LYS A 293 2.77 28.99 -7.76
C LYS A 293 3.66 30.10 -7.21
N PHE A 294 3.11 31.27 -6.95
CA PHE A 294 3.87 32.45 -6.55
C PHE A 294 3.41 32.97 -5.19
N GLU A 295 4.37 33.47 -4.43
CA GLU A 295 4.08 34.28 -3.24
C GLU A 295 3.58 35.66 -3.67
N GLY A 296 2.78 36.28 -2.82
CA GLY A 296 2.28 37.63 -3.09
C GLY A 296 0.88 37.86 -2.54
N ASN A 297 0.35 39.03 -2.89
CA ASN A 297 -0.96 39.49 -2.42
C ASN A 297 -1.99 39.34 -3.54
N VAL A 298 -3.18 38.91 -3.18
CA VAL A 298 -4.31 38.72 -4.09
C VAL A 298 -5.58 39.22 -3.42
N THR A 299 -6.46 39.86 -4.20
CA THR A 299 -7.78 40.26 -3.75
C THR A 299 -8.79 39.24 -4.27
N ILE A 300 -9.53 38.62 -3.36
CA ILE A 300 -10.68 37.77 -3.67
C ILE A 300 -11.96 38.61 -3.59
N THR A 301 -12.76 38.60 -4.64
CA THR A 301 -14.03 39.35 -4.70
C THR A 301 -15.21 38.39 -4.67
N ALA A 302 -16.15 38.62 -3.74
CA ALA A 302 -17.45 37.97 -3.71
C ALA A 302 -18.51 38.93 -4.24
N ILE A 303 -19.39 38.45 -5.12
CA ILE A 303 -20.49 39.21 -5.72
C ILE A 303 -21.78 38.44 -5.42
N SER A 304 -22.79 39.08 -4.84
CA SER A 304 -24.09 38.44 -4.68
C SER A 304 -24.73 38.25 -6.05
N ASN A 305 -25.15 37.02 -6.36
CA ASN A 305 -25.80 36.74 -7.63
C ASN A 305 -27.18 37.42 -7.72
N ALA A 306 -27.89 37.53 -6.59
CA ALA A 306 -29.20 38.16 -6.52
C ALA A 306 -29.15 39.69 -6.66
N ASP A 307 -28.04 40.33 -6.31
CA ASP A 307 -27.81 41.77 -6.47
C ASP A 307 -26.32 42.04 -6.74
N ASP A 308 -25.99 42.29 -8.01
CA ASP A 308 -24.61 42.48 -8.46
C ASP A 308 -23.95 43.77 -7.95
N SER A 309 -24.72 44.68 -7.36
CA SER A 309 -24.20 45.87 -6.69
C SER A 309 -23.62 45.55 -5.31
N LEU A 310 -24.04 44.43 -4.70
CA LEU A 310 -23.50 43.94 -3.44
C LEU A 310 -22.26 43.10 -3.70
N ARG A 311 -21.09 43.71 -3.47
CA ARG A 311 -19.78 43.10 -3.64
C ARG A 311 -18.92 43.34 -2.41
N ASN A 312 -18.03 42.41 -2.12
CA ASN A 312 -17.02 42.54 -1.08
C ASN A 312 -15.67 42.06 -1.60
N ASN A 313 -14.60 42.74 -1.19
CA ASN A 313 -13.22 42.39 -1.51
C ASN A 313 -12.51 41.94 -0.24
N PHE A 314 -11.73 40.87 -0.35
CA PHE A 314 -10.98 40.27 0.74
C PHE A 314 -9.53 40.09 0.29
N ASP A 315 -8.62 40.84 0.90
CA ASP A 315 -7.19 40.79 0.57
C ASP A 315 -6.52 39.64 1.32
N MET A 316 -5.74 38.85 0.59
CA MET A 316 -5.02 37.69 1.09
C MET A 316 -3.54 37.75 0.72
N THR A 317 -2.69 37.22 1.60
CA THR A 317 -1.25 37.05 1.37
C THR A 317 -0.90 35.58 1.29
N PHE A 318 -0.16 35.18 0.25
CA PHE A 318 0.32 33.80 0.07
C PHE A 318 1.84 33.72 0.24
N SER A 319 2.30 32.80 1.09
CA SER A 319 3.73 32.61 1.39
C SER A 319 4.17 31.14 1.33
N LYS A 320 5.48 30.93 1.14
CA LYS A 320 6.12 29.62 1.28
C LYS A 320 6.40 29.29 2.74
N VAL A 321 6.33 28.01 3.08
CA VAL A 321 6.78 27.49 4.37
C VAL A 321 8.14 26.83 4.20
N PHE A 322 9.14 27.31 4.94
CA PHE A 322 10.49 26.76 4.92
C PHE A 322 10.65 25.68 6.01
N PRO A 323 11.43 24.61 5.75
CA PRO A 323 11.71 23.63 6.78
C PRO A 323 12.62 24.25 7.86
N THR A 324 12.51 23.73 9.08
CA THR A 324 13.41 24.03 10.21
C THR A 324 14.22 22.80 10.61
N SER A 325 13.67 21.61 10.36
CA SER A 325 14.38 20.34 10.53
C SER A 325 13.83 19.28 9.58
N VAL A 326 14.64 18.25 9.36
CA VAL A 326 14.24 17.00 8.70
C VAL A 326 14.50 15.85 9.66
N THR A 327 13.66 14.82 9.66
CA THR A 327 13.85 13.59 10.45
C THR A 327 13.75 12.38 9.53
N LEU A 328 14.71 11.45 9.64
CA LEU A 328 14.68 10.18 8.92
C LEU A 328 14.02 9.08 9.78
N MET A 329 13.12 8.32 9.17
CA MET A 329 12.32 7.26 9.80
C MET A 329 12.37 5.97 8.97
N PRO A 330 13.53 5.30 8.87
CA PRO A 330 13.60 4.04 8.15
C PRO A 330 12.78 2.96 8.87
N ALA A 331 12.17 2.04 8.11
CA ALA A 331 11.40 0.94 8.68
C ALA A 331 12.26 -0.05 9.51
N LYS A 332 13.55 -0.15 9.17
CA LYS A 332 14.57 -0.97 9.83
C LYS A 332 15.93 -0.26 9.74
N THR A 333 16.81 -0.51 10.70
CA THR A 333 18.22 -0.05 10.65
C THR A 333 19.17 -1.12 10.12
N GLU A 334 18.62 -2.24 9.64
CA GLU A 334 19.35 -3.37 9.09
C GLU A 334 18.76 -3.74 7.74
N ILE A 335 19.63 -4.03 6.78
CA ILE A 335 19.25 -4.49 5.44
C ILE A 335 20.15 -5.65 5.03
N ILE A 336 19.58 -6.66 4.37
CA ILE A 336 20.35 -7.78 3.84
C ILE A 336 20.98 -7.33 2.51
N ALA A 337 22.26 -7.66 2.28
CA ALA A 337 22.90 -7.39 0.99
C ALA A 337 22.10 -7.98 -0.17
N GLY A 338 21.91 -7.20 -1.23
CA GLY A 338 21.05 -7.50 -2.38
C GLY A 338 19.59 -7.07 -2.23
N GLN A 339 19.17 -6.58 -1.05
CA GLN A 339 17.82 -6.04 -0.86
C GLN A 339 17.81 -4.51 -0.91
N SER A 340 16.60 -3.95 -1.11
CA SER A 340 16.37 -2.52 -1.12
C SER A 340 15.24 -2.13 -0.15
N MET A 341 15.30 -0.91 0.37
CA MET A 341 14.26 -0.33 1.23
C MET A 341 14.15 1.18 1.03
N ASN A 342 12.96 1.74 1.23
CA ASN A 342 12.78 3.18 1.29
C ASN A 342 13.09 3.72 2.68
N ILE A 343 13.78 4.86 2.74
CA ILE A 343 13.91 5.68 3.95
C ILE A 343 12.84 6.75 3.91
N ASN A 344 11.85 6.64 4.78
CA ASN A 344 10.84 7.68 4.96
C ASN A 344 11.44 8.87 5.72
N PHE A 345 10.87 10.05 5.53
CA PHE A 345 11.24 11.24 6.28
C PHE A 345 10.04 12.16 6.52
N SER A 346 10.23 13.10 7.44
CA SER A 346 9.33 14.22 7.67
C SER A 346 10.12 15.51 7.80
N PHE A 347 9.50 16.62 7.38
CA PHE A 347 9.96 17.97 7.70
C PHE A 347 9.15 18.54 8.85
N GLU A 348 9.78 19.41 9.64
CA GLU A 348 9.10 20.31 10.56
C GLU A 348 9.27 21.76 10.08
N PRO A 349 8.20 22.52 9.84
CA PRO A 349 6.80 22.09 9.86
C PRO A 349 6.46 21.14 8.70
N SER A 350 5.43 20.31 8.88
CA SER A 350 4.95 19.34 7.88
C SER A 350 4.55 20.00 6.56
N GLU A 351 4.13 21.27 6.62
CA GLU A 351 3.66 22.08 5.49
C GLU A 351 4.77 22.70 4.64
N THR A 352 6.03 22.27 4.86
CA THR A 352 7.17 22.69 4.04
C THR A 352 6.85 22.64 2.54
N TYR A 353 7.14 23.76 1.87
CA TYR A 353 6.81 24.02 0.46
C TYR A 353 7.49 23.04 -0.49
N ASP A 354 8.83 22.97 -0.46
CA ASP A 354 9.63 22.07 -1.28
C ASP A 354 10.23 21.00 -0.38
N ARG A 355 9.84 19.76 -0.64
CA ARG A 355 10.16 18.59 0.18
C ARG A 355 11.26 17.74 -0.43
N GLN A 356 11.93 18.22 -1.47
CA GLN A 356 13.04 17.50 -2.07
C GLN A 356 14.24 17.44 -1.11
N LEU A 357 14.93 16.30 -1.13
CA LEU A 357 16.15 16.06 -0.39
C LEU A 357 17.26 15.64 -1.36
N THR A 358 18.49 16.07 -1.05
CA THR A 358 19.71 15.47 -1.60
C THR A 358 20.19 14.39 -0.63
N TRP A 359 20.35 13.17 -1.13
CA TRP A 359 20.75 12.01 -0.33
C TRP A 359 22.19 11.62 -0.62
N ASN A 360 22.89 11.17 0.43
CA ASN A 360 24.26 10.71 0.34
C ASN A 360 24.49 9.47 1.21
N SER A 361 25.29 8.54 0.70
CA SER A 361 25.81 7.40 1.43
C SER A 361 27.27 7.65 1.80
N SER A 362 27.65 7.41 3.06
CA SER A 362 29.04 7.55 3.50
C SER A 362 29.99 6.55 2.82
N ASP A 363 29.46 5.43 2.32
CA ASP A 363 30.19 4.43 1.54
C ASP A 363 29.24 3.78 0.53
N PRO A 364 29.17 4.30 -0.71
CA PRO A 364 28.36 3.74 -1.78
C PRO A 364 28.70 2.30 -2.18
N SER A 365 29.89 1.78 -1.79
CA SER A 365 30.25 0.37 -2.04
C SER A 365 29.64 -0.60 -1.03
N VAL A 366 29.21 -0.08 0.13
CA VAL A 366 28.49 -0.82 1.18
C VAL A 366 26.99 -0.73 0.96
N ALA A 367 26.46 0.47 0.72
CA ALA A 367 25.08 0.67 0.28
C ALA A 367 24.94 1.92 -0.60
N SER A 368 24.19 1.81 -1.69
CA SER A 368 23.84 2.93 -2.57
C SER A 368 22.49 3.52 -2.16
N ILE A 369 22.29 4.83 -2.39
CA ILE A 369 21.01 5.50 -2.17
C ILE A 369 20.68 6.44 -3.32
N SER A 370 19.38 6.60 -3.62
CA SER A 370 18.92 7.52 -4.63
C SER A 370 19.28 8.98 -4.31
N SER A 371 20.09 9.64 -5.14
CA SER A 371 20.76 10.91 -4.80
C SER A 371 19.85 12.14 -4.67
N HIS A 372 18.67 12.17 -5.31
CA HIS A 372 17.78 13.33 -5.31
C HIS A 372 16.30 12.93 -5.30
N GLY A 373 15.47 13.71 -4.60
CA GLY A 373 14.01 13.64 -4.65
C GLY A 373 13.34 13.53 -3.29
N GLU A 374 12.02 13.31 -3.30
CA GLU A 374 11.21 13.17 -2.08
C GLU A 374 11.25 11.75 -1.48
N TYR A 375 12.16 10.88 -1.93
CA TYR A 375 12.34 9.53 -1.40
C TYR A 375 13.81 9.12 -1.47
N GLY A 376 14.29 8.38 -0.46
CA GLY A 376 15.62 7.78 -0.43
C GLY A 376 15.53 6.26 -0.55
N LEU A 377 15.60 5.72 -1.77
CA LEU A 377 15.65 4.28 -2.01
C LEU A 377 17.08 3.78 -1.78
N LEU A 378 17.27 3.01 -0.72
CA LEU A 378 18.54 2.44 -0.27
C LEU A 378 18.67 0.99 -0.76
N THR A 379 19.80 0.63 -1.35
CA THR A 379 20.13 -0.76 -1.72
C THR A 379 21.40 -1.21 -0.98
N GLY A 380 21.32 -2.33 -0.26
CA GLY A 380 22.47 -2.91 0.44
C GLY A 380 23.33 -3.72 -0.53
N LEU A 381 24.64 -3.49 -0.57
CA LEU A 381 25.55 -4.13 -1.53
C LEU A 381 26.54 -5.08 -0.86
N LYS A 382 27.12 -4.64 0.26
CA LYS A 382 28.17 -5.35 0.97
C LYS A 382 28.03 -5.18 2.47
N VAL A 383 28.40 -6.21 3.24
CA VAL A 383 28.38 -6.14 4.70
C VAL A 383 29.20 -4.97 5.21
N GLY A 384 28.60 -4.17 6.09
CA GLY A 384 29.25 -3.00 6.67
C GLY A 384 28.25 -2.07 7.32
N MET A 385 28.78 -1.09 8.04
CA MET A 385 27.98 0.01 8.58
C MET A 385 28.16 1.22 7.69
N VAL A 386 27.05 1.84 7.30
CA VAL A 386 27.03 3.03 6.45
C VAL A 386 26.13 4.08 7.08
N THR A 387 26.51 5.35 6.95
CA THR A 387 25.67 6.46 7.37
C THR A 387 25.03 7.08 6.14
N ILE A 388 23.70 7.11 6.14
CA ILE A 388 22.90 7.75 5.11
C ILE A 388 22.52 9.13 5.62
N THR A 389 22.73 10.15 4.79
CA THR A 389 22.40 11.55 5.10
C THR A 389 21.45 12.09 4.06
N ALA A 390 20.42 12.82 4.51
CA ALA A 390 19.51 13.56 3.64
C ALA A 390 19.56 15.05 4.00
N THR A 391 19.67 15.91 3.00
CA THR A 391 19.82 17.37 3.16
C THR A 391 18.73 18.08 2.38
N SER A 392 18.09 19.08 2.97
CA SER A 392 17.06 19.89 2.30
C SER A 392 17.65 20.65 1.12
N VAL A 393 16.96 20.65 -0.02
CA VAL A 393 17.34 21.49 -1.17
C VAL A 393 17.07 22.98 -0.90
N MET A 394 16.21 23.29 0.06
CA MET A 394 15.82 24.66 0.43
C MET A 394 16.84 25.33 1.36
N ASP A 395 17.54 24.53 2.18
CA ASP A 395 18.60 24.98 3.08
C ASP A 395 19.58 23.83 3.33
N GLU A 396 20.81 24.00 2.85
CA GLU A 396 21.89 23.02 3.00
C GLU A 396 22.30 22.76 4.47
N ASN A 397 21.93 23.64 5.40
CA ASN A 397 22.17 23.46 6.82
C ASN A 397 21.16 22.51 7.49
N ILE A 398 20.04 22.20 6.82
CA ILE A 398 19.00 21.32 7.33
C ILE A 398 19.26 19.91 6.80
N SER A 399 19.78 19.04 7.65
CA SER A 399 20.05 17.64 7.31
C SER A 399 19.71 16.69 8.46
N ALA A 400 19.54 15.42 8.12
CA ALA A 400 19.44 14.32 9.08
C ALA A 400 20.21 13.11 8.57
N SER A 401 20.70 12.31 9.51
CA SER A 401 21.47 11.10 9.20
C SER A 401 20.95 9.90 9.97
N VAL A 402 21.08 8.72 9.37
CA VAL A 402 20.81 7.44 10.01
C VAL A 402 21.89 6.42 9.65
N THR A 403 22.30 5.62 10.64
CA THR A 403 23.24 4.52 10.41
C THR A 403 22.48 3.25 10.06
N ILE A 404 22.89 2.63 8.96
CA ILE A 404 22.34 1.36 8.47
C ILE A 404 23.43 0.28 8.54
N ASN A 405 23.08 -0.88 9.07
CA ASN A 405 23.92 -2.06 9.11
C ASN A 405 23.53 -3.02 7.99
N VAL A 406 24.42 -3.20 7.02
CA VAL A 406 24.24 -4.17 5.94
C VAL A 406 24.69 -5.54 6.43
N LEU A 407 23.77 -6.49 6.44
CA LEU A 407 24.00 -7.88 6.83
C LEU A 407 24.33 -8.74 5.60
N LYS A 408 24.89 -9.92 5.87
CA LYS A 408 25.22 -10.91 4.84
C LYS A 408 23.98 -11.35 4.08
N ALA A 409 24.11 -11.52 2.77
CA ALA A 409 23.09 -12.17 1.96
C ALA A 409 22.84 -13.59 2.47
N SER A 410 21.62 -14.10 2.32
CA SER A 410 21.35 -15.51 2.63
C SER A 410 22.06 -16.42 1.65
N THR A 411 22.54 -17.59 2.09
CA THR A 411 23.00 -18.64 1.17
C THR A 411 21.85 -19.26 0.37
N LEU A 412 20.60 -19.05 0.81
CA LEU A 412 19.40 -19.60 0.20
C LEU A 412 18.64 -18.47 -0.50
N ASN A 413 18.12 -18.73 -1.69
CA ASN A 413 17.16 -17.81 -2.30
C ASN A 413 15.80 -17.88 -1.58
N ALA A 414 14.92 -16.92 -1.84
CA ALA A 414 13.63 -16.81 -1.16
C ALA A 414 12.78 -18.10 -1.25
N GLN A 415 12.79 -18.77 -2.41
CA GLN A 415 12.06 -20.03 -2.59
C GLN A 415 12.67 -21.16 -1.75
N GLN A 416 14.00 -21.27 -1.73
CA GLN A 416 14.72 -22.26 -0.92
C GLN A 416 14.53 -22.02 0.58
N GLU A 417 14.46 -20.76 1.02
CA GLU A 417 14.15 -20.43 2.41
C GLU A 417 12.73 -20.84 2.79
N GLU A 418 11.75 -20.59 1.93
CA GLU A 418 10.37 -21.03 2.14
C GLU A 418 10.25 -22.56 2.15
N ASP A 419 10.88 -23.23 1.19
CA ASP A 419 10.92 -24.69 1.10
C ASP A 419 11.58 -25.31 2.34
N LEU A 420 12.67 -24.72 2.81
CA LEU A 420 13.38 -25.18 4.00
C LEU A 420 12.59 -24.91 5.28
N TYR A 421 11.95 -23.74 5.39
CA TYR A 421 11.03 -23.43 6.48
C TYR A 421 9.91 -24.47 6.55
N MET A 422 9.31 -24.78 5.40
CA MET A 422 8.25 -25.78 5.29
C MET A 422 8.77 -27.20 5.62
N PHE A 423 9.95 -27.58 5.15
CA PHE A 423 10.59 -28.86 5.47
C PHE A 423 10.91 -28.99 6.97
N VAL A 424 11.49 -27.97 7.60
CA VAL A 424 11.81 -27.98 9.03
C VAL A 424 10.53 -28.06 9.85
N ARG A 425 9.57 -27.18 9.59
CA ARG A 425 8.32 -27.10 10.36
C ARG A 425 7.51 -28.38 10.22
N LYS A 426 7.24 -28.81 8.98
CA LYS A 426 6.34 -29.93 8.70
C LYS A 426 7.08 -31.28 8.69
N GLY A 427 8.26 -31.32 8.08
CA GLY A 427 9.07 -32.54 7.94
C GLY A 427 9.88 -32.93 9.17
N LEU A 428 10.53 -32.00 9.89
CA LEU A 428 11.26 -32.34 11.11
C LEU A 428 10.40 -32.23 12.37
N GLY A 429 9.55 -31.20 12.46
CA GLY A 429 8.67 -30.99 13.62
C GLY A 429 7.54 -32.00 13.70
N HIS A 430 6.55 -31.88 12.81
CA HIS A 430 5.34 -32.70 12.84
C HIS A 430 5.63 -34.19 12.66
N TYR A 431 6.35 -34.58 11.61
CA TYR A 431 6.66 -35.99 11.37
C TYR A 431 7.38 -36.67 12.57
N SER A 432 8.41 -36.05 13.15
CA SER A 432 9.19 -36.66 14.24
C SER A 432 8.39 -36.77 15.54
N LEU A 433 7.55 -35.77 15.82
CA LEU A 433 6.66 -35.80 16.99
C LEU A 433 5.65 -36.95 16.88
N PHE A 434 5.05 -37.12 15.70
CA PHE A 434 4.13 -38.22 15.43
C PHE A 434 4.85 -39.57 15.27
N PHE A 435 6.13 -39.60 14.90
CA PHE A 435 6.95 -40.81 14.95
C PHE A 435 7.15 -41.27 16.39
N LEU A 436 7.48 -40.37 17.33
CA LEU A 436 7.56 -40.71 18.75
C LEU A 436 6.19 -41.18 19.29
N ASP A 437 5.12 -40.51 18.87
CA ASP A 437 3.76 -40.91 19.21
C ASP A 437 3.43 -42.31 18.70
N GLY A 438 3.81 -42.65 17.47
CA GLY A 438 3.66 -43.99 16.90
C GLY A 438 4.46 -45.06 17.63
N LEU A 439 5.66 -44.76 18.14
CA LEU A 439 6.43 -45.69 18.97
C LEU A 439 5.69 -46.01 20.28
N LEU A 440 5.21 -44.97 20.97
CA LEU A 440 4.49 -45.09 22.23
C LEU A 440 3.12 -45.75 22.05
N GLY A 441 2.41 -45.41 20.98
CA GLY A 441 1.14 -46.01 20.61
C GLY A 441 1.28 -47.50 20.31
N TYR A 442 2.27 -47.90 19.51
CA TYR A 442 2.55 -49.30 19.23
C TYR A 442 2.90 -50.06 20.51
N LEU A 443 3.79 -49.52 21.35
CA LEU A 443 4.17 -50.14 22.62
C LEU A 443 2.97 -50.28 23.56
N THR A 444 2.07 -49.29 23.58
CA THR A 444 0.83 -49.35 24.34
C THR A 444 -0.03 -50.53 23.86
N MET A 445 -0.29 -50.62 22.56
CA MET A 445 -1.05 -51.73 22.00
C MET A 445 -0.38 -53.08 22.26
N PHE A 446 0.94 -53.16 22.11
CA PHE A 446 1.72 -54.35 22.44
C PHE A 446 1.53 -54.76 23.89
N TYR A 447 1.71 -53.87 24.87
CA TYR A 447 1.64 -54.25 26.28
C TYR A 447 0.23 -54.64 26.74
N PHE A 448 -0.82 -54.06 26.16
CA PHE A 448 -2.20 -54.33 26.57
C PHE A 448 -2.86 -55.48 25.78
N LEU A 449 -2.45 -55.75 24.53
CA LEU A 449 -3.10 -56.75 23.66
C LEU A 449 -2.29 -58.05 23.47
N LYS A 450 -0.98 -58.07 23.77
CA LYS A 450 -0.07 -59.21 23.51
C LYS A 450 -0.52 -60.55 24.10
N GLY A 451 -1.25 -60.57 25.21
CA GLY A 451 -1.63 -61.80 25.91
C GLY A 451 -2.71 -62.64 25.20
N LYS A 452 -3.50 -62.04 24.29
CA LYS A 452 -4.67 -62.69 23.67
C LYS A 452 -4.65 -62.66 22.12
N GLN A 453 -3.65 -62.03 21.50
CA GLN A 453 -3.71 -61.62 20.10
C GLN A 453 -2.39 -61.83 19.34
N LYS A 454 -2.47 -62.13 18.03
CA LYS A 454 -1.29 -62.20 17.14
C LYS A 454 -0.66 -60.82 16.94
N GLN A 455 0.64 -60.79 16.64
CA GLN A 455 1.42 -59.56 16.45
C GLN A 455 0.85 -58.61 15.40
N THR A 456 0.30 -59.18 14.34
CA THR A 456 -0.37 -58.43 13.27
C THR A 456 -1.57 -57.64 13.78
N ARG A 457 -2.32 -58.13 14.79
CA ARG A 457 -3.53 -57.46 15.27
C ARG A 457 -3.23 -56.15 15.98
N TYR A 458 -2.24 -56.10 16.89
CA TYR A 458 -1.91 -54.83 17.56
C TYR A 458 -1.19 -53.84 16.64
N PHE A 459 -0.52 -54.31 15.58
CA PHE A 459 0.00 -53.44 14.53
C PHE A 459 -1.13 -52.69 13.79
N PHE A 460 -2.15 -53.41 13.32
CA PHE A 460 -3.29 -52.78 12.65
C PHE A 460 -4.12 -51.88 13.58
N VAL A 461 -4.31 -52.28 14.84
CA VAL A 461 -4.98 -51.42 15.84
C VAL A 461 -4.17 -50.15 16.10
N SER A 462 -2.84 -50.24 16.22
CA SER A 462 -1.98 -49.07 16.41
C SER A 462 -2.08 -48.11 15.22
N ILE A 463 -1.99 -48.60 13.99
CA ILE A 463 -2.09 -47.77 12.79
C ILE A 463 -3.49 -47.13 12.69
N GLY A 464 -4.55 -47.87 12.98
CA GLY A 464 -5.91 -47.32 12.99
C GLY A 464 -6.07 -46.18 14.00
N ILE A 465 -5.49 -46.33 15.19
CA ILE A 465 -5.46 -45.25 16.20
C ILE A 465 -4.64 -44.06 15.70
N GLY A 466 -3.45 -44.30 15.14
CA GLY A 466 -2.62 -43.23 14.57
C GLY A 466 -3.32 -42.45 13.45
N PHE A 467 -4.08 -43.13 12.59
CA PHE A 467 -4.87 -42.49 11.54
C PHE A 467 -5.96 -41.59 12.12
N ILE A 468 -6.73 -42.10 13.08
CA ILE A 468 -7.80 -41.35 13.74
C ILE A 468 -7.23 -40.15 14.50
N LEU A 469 -6.13 -40.33 15.25
CA LEU A 469 -5.48 -39.26 15.99
C LEU A 469 -4.95 -38.18 15.05
N SER A 470 -4.33 -38.55 13.93
CA SER A 470 -3.81 -37.57 12.96
C SER A 470 -4.93 -36.71 12.35
N LEU A 471 -6.08 -37.32 12.04
CA LEU A 471 -7.25 -36.59 11.57
C LEU A 471 -7.89 -35.73 12.66
N LEU A 472 -8.04 -36.27 13.87
CA LEU A 472 -8.69 -35.58 14.98
C LEU A 472 -7.86 -34.39 15.46
N LEU A 473 -6.55 -34.56 15.60
CA LEU A 473 -5.64 -33.49 16.01
C LEU A 473 -5.55 -32.38 14.95
N GLU A 474 -5.66 -32.72 13.67
CA GLU A 474 -5.79 -31.71 12.60
C GLU A 474 -7.15 -31.00 12.68
N ALA A 475 -8.24 -31.75 12.86
CA ALA A 475 -9.58 -31.18 13.00
C ALA A 475 -9.73 -30.28 14.23
N LEU A 476 -8.96 -30.50 15.30
CA LEU A 476 -8.93 -29.60 16.47
C LEU A 476 -8.53 -28.16 16.09
N GLN A 477 -7.76 -27.97 15.01
CA GLN A 477 -7.38 -26.63 14.54
C GLN A 477 -8.59 -25.80 14.08
N LEU A 478 -9.73 -26.42 13.75
CA LEU A 478 -10.98 -25.70 13.43
C LEU A 478 -11.48 -24.86 14.60
N PHE A 479 -11.06 -25.18 15.83
CA PHE A 479 -11.43 -24.44 17.03
C PHE A 479 -10.36 -23.43 17.44
N ALA A 480 -9.26 -23.32 16.70
CA ALA A 480 -8.18 -22.38 16.95
C ALA A 480 -8.29 -21.15 16.03
N ASN A 481 -8.15 -19.96 16.60
CA ASN A 481 -8.29 -18.71 15.85
C ASN A 481 -7.21 -18.58 14.76
N GLY A 482 -7.64 -18.26 13.54
CA GLY A 482 -6.77 -18.04 12.39
C GLY A 482 -6.14 -19.29 11.78
N ARG A 483 -6.62 -20.50 12.12
CA ARG A 483 -6.11 -21.76 11.58
C ARG A 483 -7.09 -22.41 10.61
N SER A 484 -6.55 -23.24 9.72
CA SER A 484 -7.33 -24.06 8.80
C SER A 484 -6.67 -25.42 8.68
N PRO A 485 -7.41 -26.51 8.95
CA PRO A 485 -6.86 -27.86 8.85
C PRO A 485 -6.45 -28.17 7.41
N LEU A 486 -5.26 -28.73 7.23
CA LEU A 486 -4.75 -29.13 5.93
C LEU A 486 -4.66 -30.65 5.84
N VAL A 487 -5.24 -31.21 4.77
CA VAL A 487 -5.16 -32.65 4.48
C VAL A 487 -3.71 -33.11 4.38
N THR A 488 -2.83 -32.27 3.83
CA THR A 488 -1.39 -32.53 3.74
C THR A 488 -0.73 -32.67 5.11
N ASP A 489 -1.15 -31.89 6.11
CA ASP A 489 -0.60 -31.96 7.47
C ASP A 489 -1.08 -33.22 8.20
N ALA A 490 -2.35 -33.61 8.02
CA ALA A 490 -2.85 -34.89 8.51
C ALA A 490 -2.10 -36.09 7.89
N ILE A 491 -1.75 -36.02 6.61
CA ILE A 491 -0.95 -37.06 5.93
C ILE A 491 0.46 -37.13 6.51
N ILE A 492 1.12 -35.99 6.72
CA ILE A 492 2.48 -35.94 7.30
C ILE A 492 2.47 -36.51 8.72
N ASN A 493 1.53 -36.09 9.56
CA ASN A 493 1.34 -36.62 10.91
C ASN A 493 1.16 -38.15 10.91
N PHE A 494 0.24 -38.65 10.06
CA PHE A 494 -0.01 -40.08 9.96
C PHE A 494 1.20 -40.85 9.44
N SER A 495 1.95 -40.30 8.48
CA SER A 495 3.14 -40.93 7.92
C SER A 495 4.24 -41.15 8.97
N GLY A 496 4.45 -40.20 9.88
CA GLY A 496 5.38 -40.34 11.01
C GLY A 496 4.96 -41.49 11.93
N TYR A 497 3.69 -41.50 12.34
CA TYR A 497 3.12 -42.54 13.19
C TYR A 497 3.21 -43.93 12.55
N LEU A 498 2.85 -44.03 11.26
CA LEU A 498 2.87 -45.26 10.50
C LEU A 498 4.29 -45.82 10.40
N THR A 499 5.27 -44.96 10.12
CA THR A 499 6.69 -45.35 10.02
C THR A 499 7.17 -45.95 11.33
N ALA A 500 6.88 -45.29 12.47
CA ALA A 500 7.22 -45.81 13.78
C ALA A 500 6.56 -47.16 14.09
N SER A 501 5.29 -47.32 13.73
CA SER A 501 4.55 -48.57 13.90
C SER A 501 5.17 -49.73 13.09
N ILE A 502 5.63 -49.46 11.86
CA ILE A 502 6.33 -50.44 11.00
C ILE A 502 7.67 -50.82 11.61
N VAL A 503 8.47 -49.83 12.04
CA VAL A 503 9.77 -50.06 12.69
C VAL A 503 9.61 -50.96 13.91
N MET A 504 8.64 -50.65 14.79
CA MET A 504 8.38 -51.47 15.97
C MET A 504 7.91 -52.88 15.62
N TYR A 505 7.04 -53.03 14.61
CA TYR A 505 6.62 -54.33 14.13
C TYR A 505 7.80 -55.19 13.68
N LEU A 506 8.71 -54.64 12.89
CA LEU A 506 9.91 -55.33 12.42
C LEU A 506 10.83 -55.71 13.59
N ILE A 507 11.09 -54.78 14.52
CA ILE A 507 11.92 -55.04 15.71
C ILE A 507 11.36 -56.24 16.50
N PHE A 508 10.07 -56.22 16.83
CA PHE A 508 9.48 -57.32 17.59
C PHE A 508 9.41 -58.62 16.80
N TYR A 509 9.21 -58.55 15.48
CA TYR A 509 9.20 -59.72 14.61
C TYR A 509 10.58 -60.42 14.61
N PHE A 510 11.67 -59.66 14.41
CA PHE A 510 13.03 -60.20 14.42
C PHE A 510 13.45 -60.70 15.81
N VAL A 511 13.08 -59.99 16.89
CA VAL A 511 13.33 -60.43 18.27
C VAL A 511 12.62 -61.75 18.56
N LYS A 512 11.36 -61.92 18.10
CA LYS A 512 10.61 -63.16 18.25
C LYS A 512 11.26 -64.29 17.45
N ARG A 513 11.55 -64.06 16.16
CA ARG A 513 12.22 -65.04 15.29
C ARG A 513 13.57 -65.51 15.84
N SER A 514 14.36 -64.60 16.43
CA SER A 514 15.63 -64.93 17.09
C SER A 514 15.43 -65.83 18.32
N LYS A 515 14.42 -65.56 19.14
CA LYS A 515 14.07 -66.40 20.31
C LYS A 515 13.56 -67.77 19.88
N ASP A 516 12.71 -67.83 18.86
CA ASP A 516 12.17 -69.09 18.35
C ASP A 516 13.30 -69.97 17.76
N LYS A 517 14.27 -69.38 17.04
CA LYS A 517 15.49 -70.08 16.59
C LYS A 517 16.33 -70.62 17.75
N LYS A 518 16.55 -69.81 18.80
CA LYS A 518 17.31 -70.25 19.99
C LYS A 518 16.59 -71.35 20.76
N ALA A 519 15.26 -71.30 20.84
CA ALA A 519 14.46 -72.33 21.47
C ALA A 519 14.53 -73.66 20.70
N LEU A 520 14.42 -73.63 19.37
CA LEU A 520 14.59 -74.81 18.51
C LEU A 520 15.96 -75.47 18.71
N ALA A 521 17.04 -74.68 18.69
CA ALA A 521 18.41 -75.15 18.88
C ALA A 521 18.66 -75.76 20.28
N SER A 522 17.92 -75.35 21.32
CA SER A 522 18.01 -75.94 22.66
C SER A 522 17.24 -77.26 22.83
N THR A 523 16.28 -77.56 21.94
CA THR A 523 15.52 -78.82 21.93
C THR A 523 16.18 -79.93 21.11
N GLU A 524 17.17 -79.61 20.28
CA GLU A 524 17.91 -80.57 19.44
C GLU A 524 19.24 -81.05 20.07
N GLN A 525 19.51 -80.76 21.35
CA GLN A 525 20.62 -81.41 22.06
C GLN A 525 20.24 -82.85 22.43
N PRO A 526 20.92 -83.90 21.92
CA PRO A 526 20.64 -85.27 22.30
C PRO A 526 21.04 -85.53 23.77
N LEU A 527 20.19 -86.27 24.47
CA LEU A 527 20.44 -86.86 25.79
C LEU A 527 21.58 -87.89 25.75
#